data_AF-A0A852KGN9-F1
#
_entry.id   AF-A0A852KGN9-F1
#
_cell.length_a   1.000
_cell.length_b   1.000
_cell.length_c   1.000
_cell.angle_alpha   90.00
_cell.angle_beta   90.00
_cell.angle_gamma   90.00
#
_symmetry.space_group_name_H-M   'P 1'
#
loop_
_entity.id
_entity.type
_entity.pdbx_description
1 polymer ?
#
loop_
_entity_poly.entity_id
_entity_poly.type
_entity_poly.pdbx_seq_one_letter_code
_entity_poly.pdbx_strand_id
1 'polypeptide(L)'
;QPYFPSPHGPRHQHRHVRDCQPLKYGNVTHEAWPSDHSTGGPVATTRTFVSYIPPDGQRSRAVYGHFTFVRNPLRTLSVLEPGGTGGCEAQRRATVEETARLGECVVAQNGGYFNMETGECLGNVVSDGRLVRNSGGLQNAQFGIRRDGTMVFGYLSEEDVLDQANPFVQLVSGVVWLLRNGEVYINQSRVAECDQVQTTGTFDKFINVISARTAVGHDSQGQLVLVHVDGQTESRGVNLWEMAEFLKQQGIINAINLDGGGSATLVLNGTLASYPSEHCSFDSMWRCPRSISTILCIHQPSCEPTACSGHGHCSGTFCTGPACHTLDCGPSAARCLCDAGWSGSNCSEECPLGWYGPNCQQPCACEHSCPCDPATGSCNISHDSATQELVNVGLFLLPARTWWMSLSSVLAVLLLLSALGNAGLLLKARAQRHYLYHPLRELNGEA
;
A
#
# COMPACT_ATOMS: atom_id res chain seq x y z
N GLN A 1 -17.99 13.29 -12.73
CA GLN A 1 -17.45 11.93 -12.97
C GLN A 1 -16.37 12.05 -14.05
N PRO A 2 -15.22 11.38 -13.90
CA PRO A 2 -14.08 11.52 -14.82
C PRO A 2 -14.28 10.79 -16.17
N TYR A 3 -14.93 9.63 -16.19
CA TYR A 3 -14.94 8.73 -17.37
C TYR A 3 -16.31 8.56 -18.06
N PHE A 4 -17.36 9.24 -17.61
CA PHE A 4 -18.72 9.03 -18.14
C PHE A 4 -18.81 9.31 -19.66
N PRO A 5 -19.53 8.49 -20.45
CA PRO A 5 -20.27 7.27 -20.08
C PRO A 5 -19.43 5.98 -20.13
N SER A 6 -18.11 6.09 -20.29
CA SER A 6 -17.21 4.94 -20.35
C SER A 6 -16.93 4.33 -18.97
N PRO A 7 -16.47 3.06 -18.92
CA PRO A 7 -16.00 2.44 -17.68
C PRO A 7 -14.90 3.27 -17.02
N HIS A 8 -14.77 3.14 -15.70
CA HIS A 8 -13.77 3.86 -14.93
C HIS A 8 -12.34 3.45 -15.32
N GLY A 9 -11.46 4.44 -15.51
CA GLY A 9 -10.05 4.26 -15.83
C GLY A 9 -9.76 4.06 -17.33
N PRO A 10 -8.48 4.19 -17.74
CA PRO A 10 -8.07 3.88 -19.09
C PRO A 10 -7.98 2.37 -19.33
N ARG A 11 -8.06 1.96 -20.59
CA ARG A 11 -7.95 0.58 -21.06
C ARG A 11 -6.54 0.19 -21.50
N HIS A 12 -5.62 1.14 -21.62
CA HIS A 12 -4.22 0.83 -21.94
C HIS A 12 -3.46 0.23 -20.76
N GLN A 13 -2.42 -0.53 -21.08
CA GLN A 13 -1.57 -1.21 -20.09
C GLN A 13 -0.59 -0.25 -19.41
N HIS A 14 -0.07 -0.64 -18.25
CA HIS A 14 1.01 0.08 -17.53
C HIS A 14 2.21 0.45 -18.41
N ARG A 15 2.58 -0.42 -19.36
CA ARG A 15 3.64 -0.15 -20.34
C ARG A 15 3.40 1.16 -21.11
N HIS A 16 2.16 1.45 -21.49
CA HIS A 16 1.82 2.69 -22.19
C HIS A 16 2.13 3.92 -21.34
N VAL A 17 1.77 3.88 -20.05
CA VAL A 17 2.06 4.98 -19.10
C VAL A 17 3.56 5.23 -19.00
N ARG A 18 4.35 4.16 -18.88
CA ARG A 18 5.81 4.24 -18.84
C ARG A 18 6.40 4.79 -20.14
N ASP A 19 5.91 4.36 -21.29
CA ASP A 19 6.49 4.75 -22.58
C ASP A 19 6.06 6.19 -22.98
N CYS A 20 4.94 6.70 -22.45
CA CYS A 20 4.43 8.05 -22.71
C CYS A 20 4.79 9.10 -21.65
N GLN A 21 5.44 8.71 -20.54
CA GLN A 21 5.87 9.69 -19.52
C GLN A 21 7.09 10.49 -19.98
N PRO A 22 7.36 11.67 -19.38
CA PRO A 22 8.56 12.44 -19.69
C PRO A 22 9.86 11.67 -19.43
N LEU A 23 10.80 11.74 -20.37
CA LEU A 23 12.09 11.02 -20.31
C LEU A 23 12.88 11.23 -19.01
N LYS A 24 12.71 12.39 -18.35
CA LYS A 24 13.37 12.70 -17.07
C LYS A 24 13.03 11.72 -15.93
N TYR A 25 11.94 10.96 -16.05
CA TYR A 25 11.52 9.96 -15.07
C TYR A 25 11.95 8.53 -15.45
N GLY A 26 12.61 8.34 -16.59
CA GLY A 26 13.07 7.04 -17.07
C GLY A 26 11.94 6.02 -17.15
N ASN A 27 12.16 4.85 -16.52
CA ASN A 27 11.20 3.74 -16.54
C ASN A 27 10.34 3.64 -15.28
N VAL A 28 10.52 4.55 -14.31
CA VAL A 28 9.80 4.50 -13.03
C VAL A 28 8.55 5.38 -13.12
N THR A 29 7.39 4.79 -12.87
CA THR A 29 6.07 5.46 -13.01
C THR A 29 5.44 5.87 -11.69
N HIS A 30 6.18 5.73 -10.59
CA HIS A 30 5.78 6.12 -9.24
C HIS A 30 6.95 6.80 -8.52
N GLU A 31 6.65 7.50 -7.43
CA GLU A 31 7.63 8.02 -6.49
C GLU A 31 7.47 7.29 -5.15
N ALA A 32 8.60 7.04 -4.48
CA ALA A 32 8.66 6.42 -3.17
C ALA A 32 9.31 7.37 -2.17
N TRP A 33 8.74 7.48 -0.97
CA TRP A 33 9.23 8.38 0.08
C TRP A 33 9.12 7.71 1.46
N PRO A 34 10.15 7.75 2.31
CA PRO A 34 10.06 7.20 3.66
C PRO A 34 9.05 8.02 4.49
N SER A 35 8.13 7.36 5.18
CA SER A 35 7.21 8.06 6.08
C SER A 35 7.90 8.57 7.34
N ASP A 36 7.36 9.68 7.88
CA ASP A 36 7.63 10.14 9.23
C ASP A 36 7.30 9.01 10.22
N HIS A 37 8.20 8.71 11.14
CA HIS A 37 8.04 7.69 12.18
C HIS A 37 8.01 8.32 13.59
N SER A 38 7.80 9.64 13.68
CA SER A 38 7.71 10.35 14.94
C SER A 38 6.51 9.92 15.78
N THR A 39 6.75 9.62 17.06
CA THR A 39 5.73 9.14 18.01
C THR A 39 5.30 10.19 19.03
N GLY A 40 5.96 11.35 19.06
CA GLY A 40 5.64 12.44 19.98
C GLY A 40 4.51 13.34 19.45
N GLY A 41 3.67 13.85 20.34
CA GLY A 41 2.60 14.80 20.01
C GLY A 41 1.32 14.15 19.47
N PRO A 42 0.38 14.94 18.92
CA PRO A 42 -0.86 14.41 18.37
C PRO A 42 -0.60 13.65 17.05
N VAL A 43 -1.34 12.56 16.83
CA VAL A 43 -1.26 11.73 15.60
C VAL A 43 -1.61 12.50 14.33
N ALA A 44 -2.46 13.52 14.46
CA ALA A 44 -2.83 14.42 13.38
C ALA A 44 -3.00 15.86 13.88
N THR A 45 -2.64 16.81 13.02
CA THR A 45 -2.92 18.24 13.23
C THR A 45 -3.69 18.76 12.03
N THR A 46 -4.96 19.12 12.23
CA THR A 46 -5.83 19.72 11.20
C THR A 46 -5.77 21.24 11.27
N ARG A 47 -5.52 21.88 10.14
CA ARG A 47 -5.52 23.34 9.96
C ARG A 47 -6.62 23.72 8.98
N THR A 48 -7.59 24.48 9.45
CA THR A 48 -8.62 25.09 8.60
C THR A 48 -8.03 26.29 7.86
N PHE A 49 -8.40 26.47 6.60
CA PHE A 49 -8.06 27.66 5.83
C PHE A 49 -9.28 28.25 5.13
N VAL A 50 -9.21 29.55 4.94
CA VAL A 50 -10.02 30.30 3.98
C VAL A 50 -9.05 31.09 3.12
N SER A 51 -8.95 30.73 1.85
CA SER A 51 -7.96 31.30 0.93
C SER A 51 -8.63 31.81 -0.33
N TYR A 52 -8.05 32.86 -0.90
CA TYR A 52 -8.49 33.47 -2.14
C TYR A 52 -7.75 32.81 -3.31
N ILE A 53 -8.48 32.17 -4.23
CA ILE A 53 -7.90 31.41 -5.35
C ILE A 53 -8.47 31.90 -6.70
N PRO A 54 -7.62 32.35 -7.66
CA PRO A 54 -6.20 32.68 -7.46
C PRO A 54 -6.03 33.87 -6.49
N PRO A 55 -4.86 34.00 -5.82
CA PRO A 55 -4.63 35.04 -4.81
C PRO A 55 -4.71 36.45 -5.38
N ASP A 56 -4.22 36.65 -6.61
CA ASP A 56 -4.27 37.92 -7.31
C ASP A 56 -5.12 37.79 -8.58
N GLY A 57 -6.26 38.46 -8.64
CA GLY A 57 -7.07 38.53 -9.86
C GLY A 57 -8.52 39.01 -9.66
N GLN A 58 -9.11 39.55 -10.73
CA GLN A 58 -10.52 40.02 -10.75
C GLN A 58 -11.57 38.91 -10.52
N ARG A 59 -11.17 37.63 -10.58
CA ARG A 59 -12.03 36.46 -10.37
C ARG A 59 -11.64 35.64 -9.13
N SER A 60 -10.93 36.25 -8.19
CA SER A 60 -10.56 35.58 -6.95
C SER A 60 -11.80 35.17 -6.17
N ARG A 61 -11.79 33.96 -5.62
CA ARG A 61 -12.90 33.40 -4.85
C ARG A 61 -12.39 32.83 -3.53
N ALA A 62 -13.17 33.04 -2.47
CA ALA A 62 -12.90 32.43 -1.18
C ALA A 62 -13.17 30.92 -1.27
N VAL A 63 -12.17 30.14 -0.89
CA VAL A 63 -12.18 28.69 -0.87
C VAL A 63 -11.92 28.25 0.57
N TYR A 64 -12.79 27.39 1.06
CA TYR A 64 -12.77 26.85 2.42
C TYR A 64 -12.23 25.44 2.36
N GLY A 65 -11.39 25.08 3.33
CA GLY A 65 -10.85 23.73 3.36
C GLY A 65 -9.98 23.47 4.57
N HIS A 66 -9.35 22.30 4.54
CA HIS A 66 -8.53 21.79 5.62
C HIS A 66 -7.28 21.10 5.07
N PHE A 67 -6.16 21.31 5.75
CA PHE A 67 -5.00 20.43 5.67
C PHE A 67 -4.89 19.63 6.96
N THR A 68 -4.77 18.32 6.87
CA THR A 68 -4.46 17.46 8.01
C THR A 68 -3.10 16.85 7.82
N PHE A 69 -2.16 17.20 8.70
CA PHE A 69 -0.81 16.65 8.74
C PHE A 69 -0.78 15.47 9.70
N VAL A 70 -0.34 14.31 9.22
CA VAL A 70 -0.40 13.03 9.93
C VAL A 70 1.01 12.55 10.24
N ARG A 71 1.23 12.21 11.51
CA ARG A 71 2.47 11.62 12.00
C ARG A 71 2.36 10.11 12.05
N ASN A 72 3.49 9.43 11.81
CA ASN A 72 3.58 7.98 11.83
C ASN A 72 2.48 7.29 11.00
N PRO A 73 2.29 7.67 9.71
CA PRO A 73 1.18 7.18 8.91
C PRO A 73 1.22 5.66 8.71
N LEU A 74 2.38 4.99 8.84
CA LEU A 74 2.45 3.53 8.88
C LEU A 74 1.57 2.93 10.00
N ARG A 75 1.46 3.62 11.14
CA ARG A 75 0.74 3.14 12.32
C ARG A 75 -0.59 3.84 12.57
N THR A 76 -0.81 5.00 11.96
CA THR A 76 -1.98 5.86 12.26
C THR A 76 -2.94 6.02 11.10
N LEU A 77 -2.61 5.55 9.90
CA LEU A 77 -3.50 5.58 8.73
C LEU A 77 -4.03 4.19 8.40
N SER A 78 -5.35 4.10 8.23
CA SER A 78 -6.02 2.97 7.59
C SER A 78 -6.88 3.41 6.41
N VAL A 79 -6.82 2.64 5.32
CA VAL A 79 -7.85 2.67 4.27
C VAL A 79 -8.96 1.74 4.74
N LEU A 80 -10.17 2.25 4.94
CA LEU A 80 -11.30 1.45 5.42
C LEU A 80 -12.35 1.26 4.34
N GLU A 81 -12.95 0.07 4.32
CA GLU A 81 -14.10 -0.28 3.48
C GLU A 81 -15.41 0.35 4.01
N PRO A 82 -16.41 0.60 3.13
CA PRO A 82 -17.68 1.22 3.51
C PRO A 82 -18.43 0.40 4.57
N GLY A 83 -18.62 0.99 5.75
CA GLY A 83 -19.29 0.32 6.88
C GLY A 83 -18.51 -0.85 7.47
N GLY A 84 -17.19 -0.89 7.27
CA GLY A 84 -16.29 -1.92 7.82
C GLY A 84 -15.92 -3.02 6.83
N THR A 85 -15.10 -3.96 7.32
CA THR A 85 -14.55 -5.11 6.56
C THR A 85 -15.62 -5.84 5.74
N GLY A 86 -15.32 -6.09 4.45
CA GLY A 86 -16.23 -6.73 3.50
C GLY A 86 -17.24 -5.76 2.86
N GLY A 87 -17.19 -4.47 3.20
CA GLY A 87 -18.06 -3.45 2.62
C GLY A 87 -17.95 -3.35 1.09
N CYS A 88 -16.76 -3.48 0.52
CA CYS A 88 -16.57 -3.43 -0.93
C CYS A 88 -17.13 -4.66 -1.65
N GLU A 89 -16.95 -5.85 -1.07
CA GLU A 89 -17.51 -7.09 -1.62
C GLU A 89 -19.04 -7.05 -1.62
N ALA A 90 -19.63 -6.50 -0.56
CA ALA A 90 -21.07 -6.29 -0.45
C ALA A 90 -21.60 -5.09 -1.27
N GLN A 91 -20.74 -4.39 -2.03
CA GLN A 91 -21.08 -3.16 -2.77
C GLN A 91 -21.79 -2.12 -1.89
N ARG A 92 -21.43 -2.07 -0.60
CA ARG A 92 -22.03 -1.18 0.38
C ARG A 92 -21.61 0.26 0.10
N ARG A 93 -22.51 1.19 0.39
CA ARG A 93 -22.19 2.60 0.55
C ARG A 93 -22.55 3.03 1.96
N ALA A 94 -21.69 3.79 2.60
CA ALA A 94 -21.87 4.31 3.95
C ALA A 94 -21.35 5.74 4.01
N THR A 95 -21.86 6.55 4.94
CA THR A 95 -21.28 7.90 5.13
C THR A 95 -19.88 7.78 5.74
N VAL A 96 -19.06 8.83 5.57
CA VAL A 96 -17.75 8.88 6.22
C VAL A 96 -17.90 8.80 7.73
N GLU A 97 -18.91 9.45 8.32
CA GLU A 97 -19.17 9.43 9.77
C GLU A 97 -19.46 8.02 10.31
N GLU A 98 -20.32 7.26 9.61
CA GLU A 98 -20.65 5.88 9.98
C GLU A 98 -19.40 5.00 9.98
N THR A 99 -18.63 5.05 8.90
CA THR A 99 -17.42 4.22 8.76
C THR A 99 -16.32 4.68 9.72
N ALA A 100 -16.17 6.00 9.91
CA ALA A 100 -15.18 6.57 10.82
C ALA A 100 -15.45 6.20 12.29
N ARG A 101 -16.72 6.10 12.68
CA ARG A 101 -17.09 5.65 14.03
C ARG A 101 -16.68 4.20 14.28
N LEU A 102 -16.85 3.32 13.29
CA LEU A 102 -16.47 1.91 13.38
C LEU A 102 -14.95 1.73 13.40
N GLY A 103 -14.21 2.59 12.68
CA GLY A 103 -12.75 2.59 12.63
C GLY A 103 -12.07 3.43 13.72
N GLU A 104 -12.82 3.96 14.70
CA GLU A 104 -12.31 4.82 15.78
C GLU A 104 -11.43 5.99 15.29
N CYS A 105 -11.82 6.59 14.16
CA CYS A 105 -11.02 7.63 13.53
C CYS A 105 -11.10 8.96 14.29
N VAL A 106 -9.94 9.56 14.56
CA VAL A 106 -9.83 10.94 15.04
C VAL A 106 -10.02 11.95 13.90
N VAL A 107 -9.58 11.60 12.69
CA VAL A 107 -9.83 12.35 11.46
C VAL A 107 -10.19 11.36 10.37
N ALA A 108 -11.23 11.63 9.58
CA ALA A 108 -11.56 10.83 8.41
C ALA A 108 -11.97 11.70 7.22
N GLN A 109 -11.57 11.29 6.03
CA GLN A 109 -12.10 11.84 4.78
C GLN A 109 -12.52 10.73 3.83
N ASN A 110 -13.36 11.04 2.85
CA ASN A 110 -13.68 10.07 1.80
C ASN A 110 -12.43 9.66 1.01
N GLY A 111 -12.41 8.43 0.52
CA GLY A 111 -11.27 7.82 -0.16
C GLY A 111 -11.47 7.74 -1.67
N GLY A 112 -11.40 6.51 -2.18
CA GLY A 112 -11.41 6.21 -3.60
C GLY A 112 -12.76 6.40 -4.28
N TYR A 113 -12.74 6.31 -5.60
CA TYR A 113 -13.93 6.37 -6.44
C TYR A 113 -14.76 5.09 -6.33
N PHE A 114 -16.03 5.20 -6.70
CA PHE A 114 -16.97 4.08 -6.73
C PHE A 114 -18.03 4.27 -7.81
N ASN A 115 -18.71 3.19 -8.16
CA ASN A 115 -19.86 3.26 -9.04
C ASN A 115 -21.07 3.78 -8.26
N MET A 116 -21.58 4.96 -8.65
CA MET A 116 -22.70 5.62 -7.97
C MET A 116 -24.02 4.84 -8.04
N GLU A 117 -24.20 4.00 -9.05
CA GLU A 117 -25.41 3.20 -9.28
C GLU A 117 -25.36 1.89 -8.51
N THR A 118 -24.23 1.17 -8.57
CA THR A 118 -24.11 -0.17 -7.96
C THR A 118 -23.51 -0.16 -6.57
N GLY A 119 -22.71 0.86 -6.21
CA GLY A 119 -21.93 0.89 -4.97
C GLY A 119 -20.58 0.16 -5.05
N GLU A 120 -20.23 -0.40 -6.20
CA GLU A 120 -18.95 -1.09 -6.40
C GLU A 120 -17.75 -0.15 -6.15
N CYS A 121 -16.82 -0.58 -5.27
CA CYS A 121 -15.54 0.09 -5.08
C CYS A 121 -14.71 0.06 -6.38
N LEU A 122 -13.95 1.10 -6.69
CA LEU A 122 -13.13 1.17 -7.92
C LEU A 122 -11.63 1.30 -7.62
N GLY A 123 -10.81 0.92 -8.58
CA GLY A 123 -9.35 0.85 -8.46
C GLY A 123 -8.84 -0.26 -7.53
N ASN A 124 -7.57 -0.16 -7.16
CA ASN A 124 -6.92 -1.00 -6.15
C ASN A 124 -7.28 -0.53 -4.75
N VAL A 125 -7.56 -1.48 -3.86
CA VAL A 125 -7.82 -1.24 -2.45
C VAL A 125 -7.08 -2.29 -1.62
N VAL A 126 -6.21 -1.82 -0.73
CA VAL A 126 -5.61 -2.63 0.35
C VAL A 126 -5.96 -1.96 1.67
N SER A 127 -6.55 -2.73 2.58
CA SER A 127 -7.04 -2.29 3.88
C SER A 127 -6.36 -3.11 4.96
N ASP A 128 -5.50 -2.48 5.74
CA ASP A 128 -4.75 -3.09 6.85
C ASP A 128 -4.02 -4.39 6.44
N GLY A 129 -3.35 -4.35 5.28
CA GLY A 129 -2.59 -5.47 4.71
C GLY A 129 -3.42 -6.50 3.95
N ARG A 130 -4.76 -6.41 3.99
CA ARG A 130 -5.64 -7.27 3.18
C ARG A 130 -5.90 -6.64 1.81
N LEU A 131 -5.60 -7.38 0.75
CA LEU A 131 -6.02 -7.02 -0.60
C LEU A 131 -7.55 -7.15 -0.71
N VAL A 132 -8.24 -6.01 -0.73
CA VAL A 132 -9.71 -5.93 -0.84
C VAL A 132 -10.13 -5.98 -2.30
N ARG A 133 -9.41 -5.25 -3.16
CA ARG A 133 -9.71 -5.19 -4.60
C ARG A 133 -8.43 -5.02 -5.39
N ASN A 134 -8.28 -5.86 -6.42
CA ASN A 134 -7.27 -5.70 -7.45
C ASN A 134 -7.95 -5.18 -8.73
N SER A 135 -7.41 -4.12 -9.31
CA SER A 135 -7.93 -3.48 -10.51
C SER A 135 -7.51 -4.19 -11.81
N GLY A 136 -6.62 -5.18 -11.73
CA GLY A 136 -6.07 -5.88 -12.90
C GLY A 136 -5.12 -5.01 -13.71
N GLY A 137 -4.35 -4.14 -13.04
CA GLY A 137 -3.38 -3.26 -13.70
C GLY A 137 -3.98 -2.03 -14.37
N LEU A 138 -5.19 -1.62 -13.98
CA LEU A 138 -5.82 -0.41 -14.49
C LEU A 138 -5.08 0.85 -14.01
N GLN A 139 -4.82 1.77 -14.96
CA GLN A 139 -3.86 2.85 -14.76
C GLN A 139 -4.52 4.15 -14.29
N ASN A 140 -4.76 4.23 -12.98
CA ASN A 140 -5.07 5.48 -12.30
C ASN A 140 -4.01 5.83 -11.26
N ALA A 141 -4.00 7.09 -10.83
CA ALA A 141 -3.10 7.56 -9.78
C ALA A 141 -3.39 6.82 -8.46
N GLN A 142 -2.37 6.32 -7.80
CA GLN A 142 -2.47 5.53 -6.58
C GLN A 142 -1.65 6.15 -5.46
N PHE A 143 -2.12 5.93 -4.24
CA PHE A 143 -1.39 6.21 -3.02
C PHE A 143 -1.44 4.96 -2.14
N GLY A 144 -0.28 4.54 -1.62
CA GLY A 144 -0.21 3.45 -0.67
C GLY A 144 0.98 3.57 0.27
N ILE A 145 0.96 2.75 1.32
CA ILE A 145 2.04 2.60 2.29
C ILE A 145 2.45 1.14 2.27
N ARG A 146 3.75 0.87 2.12
CA ARG A 146 4.33 -0.47 2.20
C ARG A 146 4.65 -0.86 3.64
N ARG A 147 4.87 -2.16 3.88
CA ARG A 147 5.12 -2.72 5.23
C ARG A 147 6.31 -2.06 5.96
N ASP A 148 7.31 -1.61 5.22
CA ASP A 148 8.48 -0.89 5.76
C ASP A 148 8.22 0.60 6.06
N GLY A 149 7.01 1.11 5.82
CA GLY A 149 6.66 2.53 5.99
C GLY A 149 6.97 3.39 4.76
N THR A 150 7.38 2.82 3.63
CA THR A 150 7.54 3.59 2.39
C THR A 150 6.18 4.01 1.84
N MET A 151 5.96 5.32 1.70
CA MET A 151 4.81 5.87 0.97
C MET A 151 5.08 5.85 -0.52
N VAL A 152 4.10 5.43 -1.32
CA VAL A 152 4.21 5.32 -2.78
C VAL A 152 3.09 6.13 -3.42
N PHE A 153 3.45 6.97 -4.40
CA PHE A 153 2.52 7.79 -5.17
C PHE A 153 2.76 7.61 -6.67
N GLY A 154 1.70 7.44 -7.46
CA GLY A 154 1.79 7.42 -8.93
C GLY A 154 1.10 6.22 -9.57
N TYR A 155 1.69 5.68 -10.62
CA TYR A 155 1.10 4.58 -11.41
C TYR A 155 1.81 3.27 -11.13
N LEU A 156 1.02 2.25 -10.76
CA LEU A 156 1.50 0.93 -10.38
C LEU A 156 1.03 -0.11 -11.41
N SER A 157 1.90 -1.07 -11.72
CA SER A 157 1.51 -2.28 -12.41
C SER A 157 0.79 -3.23 -11.44
N GLU A 158 0.15 -4.27 -11.98
CA GLU A 158 -0.44 -5.31 -11.13
C GLU A 158 0.63 -6.06 -10.33
N GLU A 159 1.81 -6.28 -10.91
CA GLU A 159 2.95 -6.90 -10.23
C GLU A 159 3.43 -6.06 -9.04
N ASP A 160 3.51 -4.74 -9.21
CA ASP A 160 3.89 -3.84 -8.11
C ASP A 160 2.92 -3.93 -6.92
N VAL A 161 1.63 -4.09 -7.20
CA VAL A 161 0.57 -4.18 -6.18
C VAL A 161 0.61 -5.53 -5.46
N LEU A 162 0.94 -6.60 -6.18
CA LEU A 162 0.99 -7.98 -5.67
C LEU A 162 2.36 -8.38 -5.09
N ASP A 163 3.31 -7.45 -5.01
CA ASP A 163 4.63 -7.69 -4.44
C ASP A 163 4.53 -8.20 -2.99
N GLN A 164 5.11 -9.37 -2.74
CA GLN A 164 5.11 -10.03 -1.43
C GLN A 164 6.35 -9.71 -0.58
N ALA A 165 7.42 -9.18 -1.18
CA ALA A 165 8.66 -8.90 -0.48
C ALA A 165 8.51 -7.71 0.47
N ASN A 166 7.88 -6.64 0.00
CA ASN A 166 7.51 -5.48 0.81
C ASN A 166 6.07 -5.06 0.46
N PRO A 167 5.05 -5.80 0.91
CA PRO A 167 3.68 -5.63 0.45
C PRO A 167 3.10 -4.29 0.91
N PHE A 168 2.10 -3.82 0.17
CA PHE A 168 1.26 -2.72 0.63
C PHE A 168 0.49 -3.14 1.89
N VAL A 169 0.49 -2.27 2.90
CA VAL A 169 -0.39 -2.36 4.07
C VAL A 169 -1.60 -1.44 3.91
N GLN A 170 -1.47 -0.35 3.17
CA GLN A 170 -2.57 0.53 2.78
C GLN A 170 -2.43 0.85 1.29
N LEU A 171 -3.54 0.85 0.54
CA LEU A 171 -3.55 1.26 -0.86
C LEU A 171 -4.94 1.76 -1.25
N VAL A 172 -4.99 2.90 -1.92
CA VAL A 172 -6.22 3.45 -2.51
C VAL A 172 -5.90 4.10 -3.87
N SER A 173 -6.84 3.96 -4.81
CA SER A 173 -6.75 4.60 -6.12
C SER A 173 -7.58 5.88 -6.17
N GLY A 174 -6.97 6.94 -6.69
CA GLY A 174 -7.61 8.20 -7.06
C GLY A 174 -7.75 8.33 -8.58
N VAL A 175 -7.86 9.57 -9.05
CA VAL A 175 -7.84 9.92 -10.49
C VAL A 175 -7.12 11.26 -10.60
N VAL A 176 -6.11 11.33 -11.48
CA VAL A 176 -5.13 12.42 -11.63
C VAL A 176 -4.07 12.46 -10.53
N TRP A 177 -2.82 12.36 -10.95
CA TRP A 177 -1.64 12.65 -10.14
C TRP A 177 -1.35 14.16 -10.21
N LEU A 178 -1.60 14.87 -9.10
CA LEU A 178 -1.53 16.33 -9.03
C LEU A 178 -0.09 16.84 -9.06
N LEU A 179 0.75 16.30 -8.18
CA LEU A 179 2.14 16.72 -7.99
C LEU A 179 3.06 15.52 -8.03
N ARG A 180 4.13 15.61 -8.82
CA ARG A 180 5.23 14.64 -8.86
C ARG A 180 6.55 15.36 -8.57
N ASN A 181 7.20 15.01 -7.47
CA ASN A 181 8.46 15.59 -7.02
C ASN A 181 8.44 17.14 -6.98
N GLY A 182 7.39 17.70 -6.38
CA GLY A 182 7.19 19.14 -6.22
C GLY A 182 6.68 19.87 -7.47
N GLU A 183 6.42 19.17 -8.57
CA GLU A 183 5.98 19.76 -9.84
C GLU A 183 4.57 19.33 -10.25
N VAL A 184 3.81 20.26 -10.83
CA VAL A 184 2.46 19.99 -11.35
C VAL A 184 2.52 18.94 -12.47
N TYR A 185 1.70 17.88 -12.33
CA TYR A 185 1.77 16.68 -13.16
C TYR A 185 0.48 16.36 -13.93
N ILE A 186 -0.48 17.29 -13.93
CA ILE A 186 -1.83 17.09 -14.50
C ILE A 186 -1.79 16.80 -16.00
N ASN A 187 -0.94 17.47 -16.78
CA ASN A 187 -0.84 17.21 -18.22
C ASN A 187 -0.37 15.79 -18.51
N GLN A 188 0.53 15.26 -17.71
CA GLN A 188 1.03 13.90 -17.84
C GLN A 188 -0.03 12.90 -17.39
N SER A 189 -0.79 13.20 -16.34
CA SER A 189 -1.95 12.39 -15.95
C SER A 189 -3.04 12.36 -17.00
N ARG A 190 -3.26 13.43 -17.77
CA ARG A 190 -4.17 13.41 -18.92
C ARG A 190 -3.77 12.35 -19.94
N VAL A 191 -2.47 12.21 -20.22
CA VAL A 191 -1.97 11.18 -21.15
C VAL A 191 -2.03 9.79 -20.50
N ALA A 192 -1.69 9.68 -19.22
CA ALA A 192 -1.60 8.40 -18.53
C ALA A 192 -2.98 7.79 -18.17
N GLU A 193 -4.01 8.61 -17.96
CA GLU A 193 -5.31 8.17 -17.40
C GLU A 193 -6.48 8.33 -18.37
N CYS A 194 -6.31 9.04 -19.49
CA CYS A 194 -7.36 9.18 -20.52
C CYS A 194 -7.14 8.18 -21.66
N ASP A 195 -8.21 7.48 -22.04
CA ASP A 195 -8.20 6.67 -23.26
C ASP A 195 -8.30 7.55 -24.51
N GLN A 196 -7.60 7.17 -25.58
CA GLN A 196 -7.71 7.83 -26.90
C GLN A 196 -9.11 7.69 -27.54
N VAL A 197 -9.89 6.69 -27.12
CA VAL A 197 -11.25 6.38 -27.63
C VAL A 197 -12.37 7.01 -26.81
N GLN A 198 -12.08 7.58 -25.64
CA GLN A 198 -13.06 8.32 -24.87
C GLN A 198 -13.27 9.71 -25.48
N THR A 199 -14.46 10.28 -25.30
CA THR A 199 -14.70 11.70 -25.59
C THR A 199 -13.85 12.53 -24.63
N THR A 200 -12.66 12.93 -25.06
CA THR A 200 -11.66 13.72 -24.30
C THR A 200 -12.27 14.90 -23.53
N GLY A 201 -13.39 15.45 -24.02
CA GLY A 201 -14.16 16.51 -23.36
C GLY A 201 -14.69 16.18 -21.95
N THR A 202 -14.95 14.91 -21.58
CA THR A 202 -15.47 14.59 -20.23
C THR A 202 -14.37 14.56 -19.18
N PHE A 203 -13.21 13.97 -19.49
CA PHE A 203 -12.04 13.99 -18.63
C PHE A 203 -11.46 15.42 -18.50
N ASP A 204 -11.38 16.16 -19.62
CA ASP A 204 -10.95 17.56 -19.59
C ASP A 204 -11.94 18.45 -18.81
N LYS A 205 -13.25 18.21 -18.93
CA LYS A 205 -14.24 18.88 -18.07
C LYS A 205 -13.99 18.55 -16.60
N PHE A 206 -13.74 17.29 -16.26
CA PHE A 206 -13.45 16.87 -14.88
C PHE A 206 -12.22 17.59 -14.30
N ILE A 207 -11.17 17.79 -15.09
CA ILE A 207 -9.95 18.51 -14.66
C ILE A 207 -10.22 19.99 -14.45
N ASN A 208 -10.91 20.62 -15.41
CA ASN A 208 -11.01 22.08 -15.48
C ASN A 208 -12.20 22.65 -14.69
N VAL A 209 -13.21 21.84 -14.39
CA VAL A 209 -14.39 22.28 -13.64
C VAL A 209 -14.03 22.52 -12.17
N ILE A 210 -14.49 23.65 -11.62
CA ILE A 210 -14.41 23.90 -10.18
C ILE A 210 -15.41 23.01 -9.46
N SER A 211 -15.01 22.40 -8.35
CA SER A 211 -15.88 21.60 -7.49
C SER A 211 -15.25 21.46 -6.10
N ALA A 212 -15.93 20.77 -5.19
CA ALA A 212 -15.28 20.25 -3.99
C ALA A 212 -14.24 19.19 -4.39
N ARG A 213 -13.09 19.15 -3.72
CA ARG A 213 -11.98 18.25 -4.05
C ARG A 213 -11.37 17.68 -2.78
N THR A 214 -10.88 16.45 -2.87
CA THR A 214 -10.03 15.86 -1.83
C THR A 214 -8.74 15.32 -2.44
N ALA A 215 -7.68 15.30 -1.66
CA ALA A 215 -6.39 14.79 -2.07
C ALA A 215 -5.66 14.14 -0.90
N VAL A 216 -4.68 13.32 -1.24
CA VAL A 216 -3.69 12.79 -0.31
C VAL A 216 -2.31 13.00 -0.91
N GLY A 217 -1.37 13.44 -0.08
CA GLY A 217 0.00 13.71 -0.47
C GLY A 217 0.96 13.57 0.71
N HIS A 218 2.19 14.06 0.53
CA HIS A 218 3.14 14.17 1.62
C HIS A 218 4.04 15.40 1.48
N ASP A 219 4.60 15.84 2.60
CA ASP A 219 5.60 16.90 2.62
C ASP A 219 7.05 16.34 2.56
N SER A 220 8.01 17.26 2.59
CA SER A 220 9.45 16.92 2.57
C SER A 220 9.94 16.19 3.82
N GLN A 221 9.20 16.22 4.93
CA GLN A 221 9.53 15.54 6.17
C GLN A 221 8.95 14.10 6.22
N GLY A 222 8.19 13.70 5.20
CA GLY A 222 7.54 12.39 5.16
C GLY A 222 6.24 12.36 5.97
N GLN A 223 5.70 13.51 6.39
CA GLN A 223 4.35 13.55 6.97
C GLN A 223 3.34 13.36 5.85
N LEU A 224 2.36 12.49 6.09
CA LEU A 224 1.23 12.35 5.19
C LEU A 224 0.31 13.56 5.35
N VAL A 225 -0.21 14.07 4.25
CA VAL A 225 -1.08 15.24 4.23
C VAL A 225 -2.39 14.89 3.53
N LEU A 226 -3.49 14.97 4.28
CA LEU A 226 -4.85 14.91 3.75
C LEU A 226 -5.35 16.31 3.47
N VAL A 227 -5.96 16.54 2.31
CA VAL A 227 -6.46 17.85 1.92
C VAL A 227 -7.89 17.76 1.48
N HIS A 228 -8.74 18.60 2.06
CA HIS A 228 -10.16 18.70 1.75
C HIS A 228 -10.50 20.14 1.37
N VAL A 229 -11.21 20.32 0.27
CA VAL A 229 -11.71 21.61 -0.21
C VAL A 229 -13.21 21.52 -0.41
N ASP A 230 -13.96 22.35 0.32
CA ASP A 230 -15.40 22.49 0.11
C ASP A 230 -15.68 23.15 -1.25
N GLY A 231 -16.83 22.80 -1.84
CA GLY A 231 -17.21 23.35 -3.12
C GLY A 231 -18.51 22.80 -3.65
N GLN A 232 -18.83 23.15 -4.88
CA GLN A 232 -19.97 22.64 -5.62
C GLN A 232 -19.65 22.74 -7.10
N THR A 233 -19.83 21.64 -7.83
CA THR A 233 -19.49 21.55 -9.25
C THR A 233 -20.06 22.75 -10.03
N GLU A 234 -19.21 23.39 -10.83
CA GLU A 234 -19.52 24.59 -11.64
C GLU A 234 -19.83 25.88 -10.85
N SER A 235 -19.74 25.87 -9.52
CA SER A 235 -20.12 27.01 -8.67
C SER A 235 -19.05 27.43 -7.66
N ARG A 236 -18.54 26.51 -6.84
CA ARG A 236 -17.61 26.78 -5.73
C ARG A 236 -16.51 25.72 -5.64
N GLY A 237 -15.44 26.02 -4.93
CA GLY A 237 -14.31 25.10 -4.71
C GLY A 237 -13.18 25.36 -5.70
N VAL A 238 -12.48 24.31 -6.16
CA VAL A 238 -11.30 24.41 -7.04
C VAL A 238 -11.34 23.41 -8.19
N ASN A 239 -10.70 23.79 -9.30
CA ASN A 239 -10.34 22.83 -10.34
C ASN A 239 -9.00 22.16 -9.97
N LEU A 240 -8.57 21.16 -10.74
CA LEU A 240 -7.38 20.40 -10.38
C LEU A 240 -6.08 21.21 -10.55
N TRP A 241 -6.02 22.15 -11.50
CA TRP A 241 -4.87 23.03 -11.70
C TRP A 241 -4.63 23.93 -10.49
N GLU A 242 -5.69 24.59 -10.03
CA GLU A 242 -5.65 25.44 -8.85
C GLU A 242 -5.32 24.64 -7.59
N MET A 243 -5.86 23.42 -7.47
CA MET A 243 -5.51 22.50 -6.38
C MET A 243 -4.01 22.16 -6.40
N ALA A 244 -3.47 21.75 -7.54
CA ALA A 244 -2.05 21.37 -7.64
C ALA A 244 -1.12 22.54 -7.33
N GLU A 245 -1.39 23.74 -7.86
CA GLU A 245 -0.61 24.93 -7.55
C GLU A 245 -0.70 25.31 -6.07
N PHE A 246 -1.89 25.22 -5.47
CA PHE A 246 -2.07 25.47 -4.05
C PHE A 246 -1.29 24.49 -3.18
N LEU A 247 -1.34 23.18 -3.48
CA LEU A 247 -0.55 22.16 -2.81
C LEU A 247 0.96 22.40 -2.96
N LYS A 248 1.41 22.78 -4.15
CA LYS A 248 2.82 23.09 -4.43
C LYS A 248 3.31 24.26 -3.57
N GLN A 249 2.50 25.32 -3.44
CA GLN A 249 2.80 26.47 -2.59
C GLN A 249 2.87 26.10 -1.09
N GLN A 250 2.13 25.08 -0.66
CA GLN A 250 2.21 24.57 0.72
C GLN A 250 3.38 23.59 0.95
N GLY A 251 4.24 23.35 -0.05
CA GLY A 251 5.41 22.49 0.08
C GLY A 251 5.11 20.99 -0.01
N ILE A 252 3.98 20.62 -0.60
CA ILE A 252 3.64 19.22 -0.86
C ILE A 252 4.47 18.69 -2.04
N ILE A 253 5.05 17.50 -1.89
CA ILE A 253 6.01 16.93 -2.83
C ILE A 253 5.31 16.02 -3.85
N ASN A 254 4.59 15.01 -3.37
CA ASN A 254 3.72 14.19 -4.19
C ASN A 254 2.28 14.25 -3.69
N ALA A 255 1.31 14.28 -4.59
CA ALA A 255 -0.11 14.24 -4.23
C ALA A 255 -0.98 13.70 -5.35
N ILE A 256 -1.99 12.90 -5.01
CA ILE A 256 -3.02 12.43 -5.94
C ILE A 256 -4.38 13.02 -5.59
N ASN A 257 -5.25 13.20 -6.59
CA ASN A 257 -6.64 13.61 -6.37
C ASN A 257 -7.51 12.38 -6.08
N LEU A 258 -8.31 12.46 -5.02
CA LEU A 258 -9.29 11.46 -4.59
C LEU A 258 -10.71 11.88 -5.02
N ASP A 259 -11.74 11.14 -4.58
CA ASP A 259 -13.11 11.46 -4.98
C ASP A 259 -13.58 12.82 -4.42
N GLY A 260 -14.35 13.56 -5.21
CA GLY A 260 -14.73 14.95 -4.94
C GLY A 260 -16.21 15.22 -5.16
N GLY A 261 -16.54 16.48 -5.44
CA GLY A 261 -17.93 16.92 -5.57
C GLY A 261 -18.75 16.56 -4.34
N GLY A 262 -19.90 15.90 -4.55
CA GLY A 262 -20.77 15.47 -3.45
C GLY A 262 -20.16 14.47 -2.48
N SER A 263 -19.11 13.76 -2.87
CA SER A 263 -18.43 12.80 -1.99
C SER A 263 -17.47 13.48 -1.00
N ALA A 264 -16.99 14.69 -1.31
CA ALA A 264 -15.99 15.41 -0.52
C ALA A 264 -16.51 15.65 0.91
N THR A 265 -15.90 14.97 1.88
CA THR A 265 -16.36 14.95 3.26
C THR A 265 -15.17 14.90 4.21
N LEU A 266 -15.18 15.74 5.25
CA LEU A 266 -14.25 15.68 6.37
C LEU A 266 -15.02 15.44 7.67
N VAL A 267 -14.54 14.49 8.46
CA VAL A 267 -15.04 14.15 9.79
C VAL A 267 -13.91 14.33 10.79
N LEU A 268 -14.17 15.07 11.88
CA LEU A 268 -13.25 15.24 12.99
C LEU A 268 -13.91 14.66 14.25
N ASN A 269 -13.22 13.74 14.92
CA ASN A 269 -13.70 13.04 16.13
C ASN A 269 -15.15 12.53 15.99
N GLY A 270 -15.47 11.89 14.86
CA GLY A 270 -16.79 11.32 14.59
C GLY A 270 -17.90 12.32 14.25
N THR A 271 -17.57 13.61 14.07
CA THR A 271 -18.53 14.66 13.68
C THR A 271 -18.17 15.29 12.34
N LEU A 272 -19.17 15.58 11.50
CA LEU A 272 -18.99 16.30 10.24
C LEU A 272 -18.36 17.68 10.48
N ALA A 273 -17.25 17.95 9.78
CA ALA A 273 -16.48 19.20 9.92
C ALA A 273 -16.29 19.93 8.58
N SER A 274 -17.05 19.55 7.56
CA SER A 274 -17.07 20.16 6.23
C SER A 274 -18.47 20.58 5.81
N TYR A 275 -18.60 21.25 4.66
CA TYR A 275 -19.89 21.59 4.06
C TYR A 275 -20.14 20.78 2.77
N PRO A 276 -20.81 19.61 2.86
CA PRO A 276 -21.13 18.80 1.70
C PRO A 276 -21.90 19.57 0.62
N SER A 277 -21.74 19.15 -0.64
CA SER A 277 -22.41 19.82 -1.75
C SER A 277 -23.79 19.23 -2.09
N GLU A 278 -24.08 17.99 -1.66
CA GLU A 278 -25.36 17.35 -1.98
C GLU A 278 -26.51 17.93 -1.17
N HIS A 279 -27.68 17.98 -1.79
CA HIS A 279 -28.92 18.33 -1.12
C HIS A 279 -29.46 17.13 -0.34
N CYS A 280 -30.05 17.35 0.82
CA CYS A 280 -30.73 16.30 1.55
C CYS A 280 -31.96 15.82 0.77
N SER A 281 -32.24 14.51 0.80
CA SER A 281 -33.38 13.92 0.10
C SER A 281 -34.73 14.38 0.65
N PHE A 282 -34.78 14.72 1.95
CA PHE A 282 -35.99 15.17 2.64
C PHE A 282 -36.23 16.69 2.54
N ASP A 283 -35.19 17.47 2.24
CA ASP A 283 -35.28 18.93 2.11
C ASP A 283 -34.12 19.48 1.27
N SER A 284 -34.46 20.15 0.17
CA SER A 284 -33.48 20.71 -0.77
C SER A 284 -32.81 21.98 -0.26
N MET A 285 -33.26 22.59 0.83
CA MET A 285 -32.56 23.71 1.47
C MET A 285 -31.27 23.23 2.16
N TRP A 286 -31.31 22.07 2.82
CA TRP A 286 -30.20 21.55 3.62
C TRP A 286 -29.21 20.74 2.78
N ARG A 287 -27.97 20.69 3.27
CA ARG A 287 -26.88 19.91 2.67
C ARG A 287 -26.60 18.67 3.49
N CYS A 288 -26.42 17.54 2.83
CA CYS A 288 -26.17 16.25 3.49
C CYS A 288 -24.89 15.60 2.94
N PRO A 289 -24.13 14.89 3.79
CA PRO A 289 -23.00 14.09 3.32
C PRO A 289 -23.50 12.90 2.49
N ARG A 290 -22.72 12.53 1.49
CA ARG A 290 -23.03 11.39 0.60
C ARG A 290 -22.64 10.07 1.27
N SER A 291 -23.42 9.01 1.03
CA SER A 291 -22.95 7.64 1.24
C SER A 291 -21.93 7.28 0.16
N ILE A 292 -20.68 7.09 0.59
CA ILE A 292 -19.49 6.85 -0.24
C ILE A 292 -19.01 5.40 -0.11
N SER A 293 -17.86 5.10 -0.70
CA SER A 293 -17.19 3.79 -0.66
C SER A 293 -16.10 3.77 0.41
N THR A 294 -14.82 3.79 0.04
CA THR A 294 -13.71 3.74 1.01
C THR A 294 -13.49 5.09 1.70
N ILE A 295 -12.87 5.06 2.88
CA ILE A 295 -12.40 6.25 3.59
C ILE A 295 -10.90 6.16 3.92
N LEU A 296 -10.27 7.31 4.09
CA LEU A 296 -8.98 7.43 4.75
C LEU A 296 -9.21 7.81 6.21
N CYS A 297 -8.86 6.90 7.11
CA CYS A 297 -9.05 7.01 8.55
C CYS A 297 -7.71 7.27 9.23
N ILE A 298 -7.62 8.35 9.99
CA ILE A 298 -6.54 8.57 10.94
C ILE A 298 -7.03 8.17 12.32
N HIS A 299 -6.30 7.28 12.98
CA HIS A 299 -6.63 6.76 14.30
C HIS A 299 -5.39 6.75 15.20
N GLN A 300 -5.59 6.45 16.47
CA GLN A 300 -4.48 6.20 17.39
C GLN A 300 -3.74 4.92 16.97
N PRO A 301 -2.41 4.83 17.14
CA PRO A 301 -1.67 3.62 16.79
C PRO A 301 -2.28 2.39 17.45
N SER A 302 -2.50 1.33 16.68
CA SER A 302 -2.88 0.04 17.25
C SER A 302 -1.70 -0.53 18.04
N CYS A 303 -1.96 -0.92 19.29
CA CYS A 303 -1.00 -1.69 20.09
C CYS A 303 -0.71 -3.03 19.39
N GLU A 304 0.55 -3.45 19.40
CA GLU A 304 0.96 -4.79 18.99
C GLU A 304 1.43 -5.57 20.23
N PRO A 305 0.77 -6.68 20.60
CA PRO A 305 -0.42 -7.27 19.96
C PRO A 305 -1.70 -6.46 20.19
N THR A 306 -2.67 -6.60 19.28
CA THR A 306 -3.96 -5.90 19.32
C THR A 306 -4.65 -6.12 20.66
N ALA A 307 -5.18 -5.04 21.26
CA ALA A 307 -5.79 -5.05 22.59
C ALA A 307 -4.90 -5.61 23.72
N CYS A 308 -3.58 -5.61 23.53
CA CYS A 308 -2.62 -6.15 24.50
C CYS A 308 -2.93 -7.60 24.88
N SER A 309 -3.45 -8.38 23.92
CA SER A 309 -3.95 -9.74 24.12
C SER A 309 -4.97 -9.88 25.26
N GLY A 310 -5.71 -8.82 25.61
CA GLY A 310 -6.67 -8.81 26.72
C GLY A 310 -6.05 -8.63 28.11
N HIS A 311 -4.74 -8.38 28.21
CA HIS A 311 -3.99 -8.28 29.47
C HIS A 311 -3.57 -6.84 29.82
N GLY A 312 -4.13 -5.83 29.16
CA GLY A 312 -3.78 -4.44 29.45
C GLY A 312 -4.60 -3.41 28.69
N HIS A 313 -4.26 -2.16 28.95
CA HIS A 313 -4.76 -0.97 28.28
C HIS A 313 -3.65 -0.35 27.43
N CYS A 314 -4.00 0.08 26.22
CA CYS A 314 -3.06 0.64 25.26
C CYS A 314 -2.69 2.08 25.66
N SER A 315 -1.41 2.34 25.92
CA SER A 315 -0.86 3.69 26.13
C SER A 315 0.16 3.98 25.03
N GLY A 316 -0.32 4.60 23.94
CA GLY A 316 0.49 4.79 22.73
C GLY A 316 0.77 3.47 22.02
N THR A 317 2.04 3.06 21.91
CA THR A 317 2.45 1.77 21.35
C THR A 317 2.65 0.67 22.40
N PHE A 318 2.47 0.99 23.69
CA PHE A 318 2.80 0.09 24.79
C PHE A 318 1.56 -0.37 25.53
N CYS A 319 1.60 -1.61 25.99
CA CYS A 319 0.59 -2.17 26.86
C CYS A 319 0.84 -1.78 28.32
N THR A 320 -0.18 -1.29 29.01
CA THR A 320 -0.12 -0.79 30.40
C THR A 320 -1.26 -1.38 31.23
N GLY A 321 -1.04 -1.76 32.49
CA GLY A 321 -2.10 -2.28 33.37
C GLY A 321 -1.66 -3.46 34.25
N PRO A 322 -2.49 -3.88 35.23
CA PRO A 322 -2.11 -4.87 36.25
C PRO A 322 -1.80 -6.27 35.71
N ALA A 323 -2.22 -6.60 34.49
CA ALA A 323 -1.85 -7.84 33.79
C ALA A 323 -0.75 -7.65 32.72
N CYS A 324 -0.23 -6.42 32.54
CA CYS A 324 1.04 -6.16 31.85
C CYS A 324 2.25 -6.27 32.80
N HIS A 325 2.03 -6.75 34.03
CA HIS A 325 2.98 -6.75 35.14
C HIS A 325 3.23 -8.14 35.74
N THR A 326 3.57 -9.12 34.92
CA THR A 326 4.65 -10.02 35.35
C THR A 326 5.84 -9.79 34.44
N LEU A 327 6.45 -8.61 34.59
CA LEU A 327 7.79 -8.27 34.11
C LEU A 327 8.64 -7.99 35.36
N ASP A 328 8.99 -9.05 36.11
CA ASP A 328 9.94 -8.92 37.24
C ASP A 328 11.36 -9.03 36.68
N CYS A 329 11.97 -7.88 36.39
CA CYS A 329 13.38 -7.77 36.09
C CYS A 329 13.98 -7.02 37.29
N GLY A 330 14.48 -7.76 38.29
CA GLY A 330 15.05 -7.23 39.53
C GLY A 330 16.18 -6.20 39.31
N PRO A 331 16.76 -5.62 40.38
CA PRO A 331 17.66 -4.45 40.30
C PRO A 331 18.98 -4.65 39.55
N SER A 332 19.28 -5.86 39.07
CA SER A 332 20.41 -6.18 38.21
C SER A 332 19.92 -6.82 36.91
N ALA A 333 19.77 -5.98 35.88
CA ALA A 333 19.32 -6.36 34.55
C ALA A 333 20.19 -7.46 33.92
N ALA A 334 19.55 -8.59 33.56
CA ALA A 334 20.09 -9.54 32.60
C ALA A 334 19.00 -10.33 31.85
N ARG A 335 17.82 -10.54 32.44
CA ARG A 335 16.68 -11.19 31.76
C ARG A 335 15.37 -10.91 32.49
N CYS A 336 14.29 -10.66 31.74
CA CYS A 336 12.95 -10.50 32.31
C CYS A 336 12.27 -11.86 32.50
N LEU A 337 11.43 -11.97 33.54
CA LEU A 337 10.59 -13.14 33.77
C LEU A 337 9.33 -13.00 32.91
N CYS A 338 9.14 -13.89 31.93
CA CYS A 338 8.01 -13.87 31.00
C CYS A 338 6.91 -14.84 31.41
N ASP A 339 5.67 -14.43 31.14
CA ASP A 339 4.50 -15.28 31.32
C ASP A 339 4.52 -16.52 30.39
N ALA A 340 3.67 -17.48 30.72
CA ALA A 340 3.62 -18.72 29.96
C ALA A 340 3.25 -18.49 28.49
N GLY A 341 4.01 -19.07 27.58
CA GLY A 341 3.87 -18.85 26.14
C GLY A 341 4.81 -17.80 25.56
N TRP A 342 5.59 -17.11 26.40
CA TRP A 342 6.44 -16.00 25.97
C TRP A 342 7.87 -16.08 26.50
N SER A 343 8.80 -15.52 25.73
CA SER A 343 10.23 -15.41 26.00
C SER A 343 10.81 -14.15 25.35
N GLY A 344 12.14 -14.03 25.33
CA GLY A 344 12.85 -12.85 24.84
C GLY A 344 13.21 -11.85 25.93
N SER A 345 14.00 -10.83 25.56
CA SER A 345 14.53 -9.83 26.51
C SER A 345 13.45 -8.92 27.12
N ASN A 346 12.31 -8.80 26.46
CA ASN A 346 11.15 -7.99 26.82
C ASN A 346 9.83 -8.79 26.72
N CYS A 347 9.90 -10.12 26.75
CA CYS A 347 8.72 -11.00 26.72
C CYS A 347 7.81 -10.84 25.49
N SER A 348 8.38 -10.40 24.36
CA SER A 348 7.65 -10.18 23.10
C SER A 348 7.79 -11.33 22.10
N GLU A 349 8.55 -12.38 22.43
CA GLU A 349 8.76 -13.54 21.55
C GLU A 349 7.91 -14.71 22.02
N GLU A 350 7.05 -15.27 21.16
CA GLU A 350 6.29 -16.49 21.48
C GLU A 350 7.24 -17.69 21.69
N CYS A 351 6.80 -18.70 22.45
CA CYS A 351 7.63 -19.87 22.67
C CYS A 351 8.03 -20.58 21.38
N PRO A 352 9.31 -20.95 21.23
CA PRO A 352 9.75 -21.77 20.12
C PRO A 352 9.04 -23.13 20.13
N LEU A 353 8.78 -23.68 18.94
CA LEU A 353 8.12 -24.97 18.79
C LEU A 353 8.78 -26.06 19.66
N GLY A 354 7.95 -26.77 20.41
CA GLY A 354 8.41 -27.81 21.34
C GLY A 354 8.70 -27.30 22.76
N TRP A 355 8.44 -26.02 23.06
CA TRP A 355 8.58 -25.44 24.39
C TRP A 355 7.31 -24.71 24.82
N TYR A 356 7.05 -24.70 26.12
CA TYR A 356 5.90 -24.04 26.72
C TYR A 356 6.22 -23.51 28.13
N GLY A 357 5.25 -22.82 28.72
CA GLY A 357 5.33 -22.33 30.09
C GLY A 357 6.14 -21.04 30.21
N PRO A 358 6.33 -20.53 31.44
CA PRO A 358 7.00 -19.25 31.67
C PRO A 358 8.43 -19.23 31.14
N ASN A 359 8.81 -18.16 30.45
CA ASN A 359 10.09 -18.04 29.74
C ASN A 359 10.38 -19.17 28.74
N CYS A 360 9.37 -19.96 28.36
CA CYS A 360 9.49 -21.12 27.48
C CYS A 360 10.54 -22.13 27.98
N GLN A 361 10.59 -22.35 29.29
CA GLN A 361 11.59 -23.22 29.92
C GLN A 361 11.15 -24.68 30.02
N GLN A 362 9.91 -25.01 29.67
CA GLN A 362 9.39 -26.37 29.78
C GLN A 362 9.30 -27.03 28.39
N PRO A 363 9.90 -28.21 28.17
CA PRO A 363 9.77 -28.92 26.91
C PRO A 363 8.41 -29.61 26.80
N CYS A 364 7.78 -29.56 25.62
CA CYS A 364 6.54 -30.27 25.33
C CYS A 364 6.71 -31.79 25.52
N ALA A 365 5.77 -32.43 26.22
CA ALA A 365 5.77 -33.88 26.49
C ALA A 365 4.76 -34.65 25.63
N CYS A 366 4.46 -34.16 24.42
CA CYS A 366 3.49 -34.77 23.51
C CYS A 366 4.07 -35.97 22.77
N GLU A 367 3.21 -36.94 22.47
CA GLU A 367 3.60 -38.13 21.72
C GLU A 367 4.14 -37.77 20.33
N HIS A 368 5.12 -38.53 19.84
CA HIS A 368 5.78 -38.31 18.53
C HIS A 368 6.47 -36.95 18.34
N SER A 369 6.82 -36.24 19.43
CA SER A 369 7.49 -34.93 19.38
C SER A 369 6.64 -33.82 18.73
N CYS A 370 5.31 -33.93 18.82
CA CYS A 370 4.41 -32.90 18.34
C CYS A 370 4.55 -31.60 19.15
N PRO A 371 4.37 -30.42 18.52
CA PRO A 371 4.23 -29.16 19.24
C PRO A 371 3.06 -29.22 20.22
N CYS A 372 3.20 -28.53 21.36
CA CYS A 372 2.15 -28.35 22.34
C CYS A 372 1.72 -26.89 22.40
N ASP A 373 0.58 -26.62 23.02
CA ASP A 373 0.15 -25.26 23.31
C ASP A 373 1.24 -24.52 24.12
N PRO A 374 1.72 -23.36 23.63
CA PRO A 374 2.89 -22.69 24.20
C PRO A 374 2.63 -22.13 25.61
N ALA A 375 1.38 -21.88 26.00
CA ALA A 375 1.04 -21.40 27.33
C ALA A 375 0.83 -22.55 28.33
N THR A 376 0.11 -23.58 27.94
CA THR A 376 -0.41 -24.61 28.84
C THR A 376 0.33 -25.94 28.78
N GLY A 377 1.07 -26.20 27.70
CA GLY A 377 1.70 -27.49 27.44
C GLY A 377 0.71 -28.55 26.95
N SER A 378 -0.53 -28.17 26.64
CA SER A 378 -1.57 -29.08 26.18
C SER A 378 -1.25 -29.64 24.80
N CYS A 379 -1.27 -30.96 24.68
CA CYS A 379 -1.15 -31.66 23.39
C CYS A 379 -2.46 -31.68 22.59
N ASN A 380 -3.55 -31.18 23.18
CA ASN A 380 -4.86 -31.12 22.56
C ASN A 380 -5.07 -29.77 21.88
N ILE A 381 -4.18 -29.43 20.95
CA ILE A 381 -4.36 -28.30 20.05
C ILE A 381 -5.34 -28.74 18.96
N SER A 382 -6.56 -28.19 18.99
CA SER A 382 -7.48 -28.25 17.85
C SER A 382 -6.87 -27.41 16.73
N HIS A 383 -5.99 -28.02 15.94
CA HIS A 383 -5.51 -27.43 14.70
C HIS A 383 -6.71 -27.10 13.82
N ASP A 384 -6.82 -25.83 13.44
CA ASP A 384 -7.72 -25.39 12.40
C ASP A 384 -7.45 -26.21 11.13
N SER A 385 -8.53 -26.61 10.47
CA SER A 385 -8.64 -27.63 9.42
C SER A 385 -7.71 -27.43 8.21
N ALA A 386 -7.01 -26.31 8.11
CA ALA A 386 -6.11 -25.96 7.01
C ALA A 386 -4.77 -26.73 7.03
N THR A 387 -4.29 -27.21 8.20
CA THR A 387 -3.04 -27.97 8.26
C THR A 387 -3.21 -29.46 7.92
N GLN A 388 -4.45 -29.97 7.91
CA GLN A 388 -4.72 -31.39 7.65
C GLN A 388 -4.67 -31.74 6.16
N GLU A 389 -4.80 -30.78 5.25
CA GLU A 389 -4.48 -30.99 3.83
C GLU A 389 -2.97 -31.10 3.59
N LEU A 390 -2.13 -30.36 4.31
CA LEU A 390 -0.67 -30.43 4.16
C LEU A 390 -0.08 -31.75 4.72
N VAL A 391 -0.68 -32.33 5.75
CA VAL A 391 -0.26 -33.64 6.30
C VAL A 391 -0.72 -34.80 5.41
N ASN A 392 -1.91 -34.72 4.80
CA ASN A 392 -2.38 -35.74 3.85
C ASN A 392 -1.66 -35.70 2.50
N VAL A 393 -0.97 -34.61 2.16
CA VAL A 393 -0.17 -34.49 0.91
C VAL A 393 1.28 -34.96 1.08
N GLY A 394 1.69 -35.43 2.27
CA GLY A 394 2.89 -36.24 2.42
C GLY A 394 4.20 -35.52 2.08
N LEU A 395 4.55 -34.50 2.85
CA LEU A 395 5.87 -33.86 2.78
C LEU A 395 6.71 -34.13 4.04
N PHE A 396 7.08 -35.40 4.25
CA PHE A 396 8.27 -35.71 5.04
C PHE A 396 9.50 -35.44 4.15
N LEU A 397 10.10 -34.26 4.29
CA LEU A 397 11.46 -34.00 3.84
C LEU A 397 12.46 -34.49 4.91
N LEU A 398 12.73 -35.79 4.92
CA LEU A 398 14.06 -36.34 5.22
C LEU A 398 14.31 -37.58 4.34
N PRO A 399 15.56 -37.84 3.94
CA PRO A 399 15.88 -38.20 2.57
C PRO A 399 15.79 -39.71 2.32
N ALA A 400 15.04 -40.09 1.30
CA ALA A 400 15.16 -41.40 0.69
C ALA A 400 16.57 -41.55 0.10
N ARG A 401 17.39 -42.39 0.76
CA ARG A 401 18.76 -42.81 0.46
C ARG A 401 18.99 -43.39 -0.95
N THR A 402 18.03 -43.28 -1.86
CA THR A 402 17.99 -43.93 -3.17
C THR A 402 18.14 -42.96 -4.35
N TRP A 403 17.89 -41.67 -4.18
CA TRP A 403 17.96 -40.69 -5.28
C TRP A 403 19.39 -40.21 -5.58
N TRP A 404 20.28 -40.19 -4.58
CA TRP A 404 21.68 -39.82 -4.80
C TRP A 404 22.43 -40.83 -5.68
N MET A 405 22.09 -42.12 -5.59
CA MET A 405 22.75 -43.15 -6.40
C MET A 405 22.37 -43.05 -7.89
N SER A 406 21.12 -42.71 -8.20
CA SER A 406 20.66 -42.51 -9.57
C SER A 406 21.17 -41.19 -10.17
N LEU A 407 21.17 -40.09 -9.43
CA LEU A 407 21.71 -38.81 -9.92
C LEU A 407 23.23 -38.89 -10.17
N SER A 408 23.97 -39.54 -9.28
CA SER A 408 25.42 -39.75 -9.42
C SER A 408 25.75 -40.63 -10.63
N SER A 409 24.94 -41.66 -10.89
CA SER A 409 25.11 -42.55 -12.04
C SER A 409 24.85 -41.83 -13.36
N VAL A 410 23.80 -40.99 -13.44
CA VAL A 410 23.51 -40.19 -14.64
C VAL A 410 24.61 -39.15 -14.89
N LEU A 411 25.09 -38.48 -13.85
CA LEU A 411 26.19 -37.51 -13.99
C LEU A 411 27.49 -38.17 -14.46
N ALA A 412 27.80 -39.36 -13.95
CA ALA A 412 28.98 -40.13 -14.36
C ALA A 412 28.90 -40.58 -15.83
N VAL A 413 27.73 -41.00 -16.31
CA VAL A 413 27.52 -41.36 -17.71
C VAL A 413 27.64 -40.12 -18.62
N LEU A 414 27.08 -38.98 -18.22
CA LEU A 414 27.21 -37.72 -18.98
C LEU A 414 28.67 -37.23 -19.04
N LEU A 415 29.41 -37.33 -17.95
CA LEU A 415 30.84 -37.01 -17.92
C LEU A 415 31.66 -37.93 -18.84
N LEU A 416 31.39 -39.24 -18.83
CA LEU A 416 32.02 -40.20 -19.73
C LEU A 416 31.73 -39.93 -21.21
N LEU A 417 30.47 -39.60 -21.54
CA LEU A 417 30.10 -39.21 -22.91
C LEU A 417 30.79 -37.91 -23.34
N SER A 418 30.91 -36.93 -22.44
CA SER A 418 31.65 -35.68 -22.74
C SER A 418 33.15 -35.93 -22.94
N ALA A 419 33.75 -36.83 -22.15
CA ALA A 419 35.16 -37.17 -22.25
C ALA A 419 35.47 -37.92 -23.56
N LEU A 420 34.60 -38.85 -23.96
CA LEU A 420 34.70 -39.56 -25.24
C LEU A 420 34.51 -38.59 -26.42
N GLY A 421 33.57 -37.65 -26.34
CA GLY A 421 33.38 -36.60 -27.33
C GLY A 421 34.61 -35.71 -27.50
N ASN A 422 35.19 -35.25 -26.37
CA ASN A 422 36.40 -34.44 -26.37
C ASN A 422 37.63 -35.20 -26.87
N ALA A 423 37.77 -36.49 -26.55
CA ALA A 423 38.84 -37.34 -27.09
C ALA A 423 38.71 -37.53 -28.62
N GLY A 424 37.47 -37.69 -29.12
CA GLY A 424 37.19 -37.74 -30.56
C GLY A 424 37.58 -36.46 -31.29
N LEU A 425 37.27 -35.29 -30.70
CA LEU A 425 37.68 -33.98 -31.23
C LEU A 425 39.20 -33.79 -31.21
N LEU A 426 39.89 -34.23 -30.16
CA LEU A 426 41.36 -34.19 -30.06
C LEU A 426 42.05 -35.11 -31.08
N LEU A 427 41.50 -36.29 -31.34
CA LEU A 427 42.01 -37.20 -32.38
C LEU A 427 41.79 -36.62 -33.79
N LYS A 428 40.64 -35.98 -34.03
CA LYS A 428 40.36 -35.26 -35.30
C LYS A 428 41.29 -34.05 -35.49
N ALA A 429 41.57 -33.30 -34.42
CA ALA A 429 42.48 -32.16 -34.45
C ALA A 429 43.95 -32.55 -34.67
N ARG A 430 44.36 -33.77 -34.29
CA ARG A 430 45.70 -34.31 -34.59
C ARG A 430 45.87 -34.76 -36.04
N ALA A 431 44.79 -35.07 -36.75
CA ALA A 431 44.84 -35.52 -38.15
C ALA A 431 44.96 -34.36 -39.17
N GLN A 432 44.80 -33.10 -38.77
CA GLN A 432 44.74 -31.94 -39.69
C GLN A 432 45.84 -30.88 -39.48
N ARG A 433 47.00 -31.23 -38.91
CA ARG A 433 48.15 -30.31 -38.84
C ARG A 433 49.21 -30.62 -39.90
N HIS A 434 48.91 -30.32 -41.16
CA HIS A 434 49.91 -29.94 -42.14
C HIS A 434 49.56 -28.55 -42.68
N TYR A 435 50.20 -27.52 -42.12
CA TYR A 435 50.16 -26.18 -42.68
C TYR A 435 51.52 -25.88 -43.32
N LEU A 436 51.43 -25.66 -44.64
CA LEU A 436 52.46 -25.22 -45.56
C LEU A 436 52.92 -23.80 -45.18
N TYR A 437 54.23 -23.59 -45.07
CA TYR A 437 54.83 -22.29 -44.76
C TYR A 437 54.97 -21.45 -46.05
N HIS A 438 54.42 -20.24 -46.08
CA HIS A 438 54.76 -19.23 -47.09
C HIS A 438 55.35 -17.99 -46.40
N PRO A 439 56.59 -17.56 -46.74
CA PRO A 439 57.21 -16.40 -46.13
C PRO A 439 56.78 -15.09 -46.80
N LEU A 440 56.48 -14.09 -45.97
CA LEU A 440 56.26 -12.69 -46.33
C LEU A 440 57.59 -12.01 -46.69
N ARG A 441 57.62 -11.24 -47.78
CA ARG A 441 58.71 -10.29 -48.07
C ARG A 441 58.15 -8.92 -48.50
N GLU A 442 58.26 -8.00 -47.55
CA GLU A 442 58.62 -6.57 -47.60
C GLU A 442 58.23 -5.69 -48.81
N LEU A 443 57.39 -4.69 -48.50
CA LEU A 443 57.53 -3.23 -48.69
C LEU A 443 58.61 -2.68 -49.67
N ASN A 444 58.12 -1.93 -50.65
CA ASN A 444 58.54 -0.59 -51.14
C ASN A 444 57.87 -0.42 -52.52
N GLY A 445 57.19 0.65 -52.91
CA GLY A 445 57.42 2.08 -52.81
C GLY A 445 56.83 2.69 -54.09
N GLU A 446 56.34 3.92 -54.03
CA GLU A 446 55.67 4.65 -55.13
C GLU A 446 56.53 4.81 -56.40
N ALA A 447 55.89 4.74 -57.57
CA ALA A 447 55.98 5.69 -58.69
C ALA A 447 54.97 5.32 -59.80
#